data_AF-A0A1Z7ZR61-F1
#
_entry.id   AF-A0A1Z7ZR61-F1
#
_cell.length_a   1.000
_cell.length_b   1.000
_cell.length_c   1.000
_cell.angle_alpha   90.00
_cell.angle_beta   90.00
_cell.angle_gamma   90.00
#
_symmetry.space_group_name_H-M   'P 1'
#
loop_
_entity.id
_entity.type
_entity.pdbx_description
1 polymer ?
#
loop_
_entity_poly.entity_id
_entity_poly.type
_entity_poly.pdbx_seq_one_letter_code
_entity_poly.pdbx_strand_id
1 'polypeptide(L)'
;MNSKLLFPLVLLCALLATPSMFSQSNNSSRKQKTVVYNANVSNPLTSSELALINEVYGNKTNENVLDKPQRLKDIKNILRNRVEIKNIPNQSDQKPCTLLSEVPLMDYYVDNLQRDINFNPENFNPLKYLFNFYSYGSHMYRVDNTNYFIIIKSQHK
;
A
#
# COMPACT_ATOMS: atom_id res chain seq x y z
N MET A 1 -34.41 -52.51 23.74
CA MET A 1 -33.35 -51.46 23.66
C MET A 1 -32.86 -51.21 25.08
N ASN A 2 -31.59 -51.50 25.39
CA ASN A 2 -31.09 -51.53 26.77
C ASN A 2 -30.91 -50.12 27.34
N SER A 3 -31.76 -49.75 28.31
CA SER A 3 -31.76 -48.44 28.99
C SER A 3 -30.46 -48.12 29.74
N LYS A 4 -29.59 -49.11 29.97
CA LYS A 4 -28.30 -48.96 30.64
C LYS A 4 -27.21 -48.30 29.79
N LEU A 5 -27.40 -48.19 28.47
CA LEU A 5 -26.48 -47.51 27.54
C LEU A 5 -26.91 -46.09 27.19
N LEU A 6 -28.14 -45.68 27.53
CA LEU A 6 -28.65 -44.34 27.26
C LEU A 6 -28.04 -43.28 28.18
N PHE A 7 -27.78 -43.63 29.45
CA PHE A 7 -27.23 -42.70 30.44
C PHE A 7 -25.80 -42.22 30.14
N PRO A 8 -24.82 -43.08 29.78
CA PRO A 8 -23.47 -42.63 29.45
C PRO A 8 -23.41 -41.86 28.11
N LEU A 9 -24.34 -42.14 27.19
CA LEU A 9 -24.42 -41.46 25.89
C LEU A 9 -24.91 -40.02 26.02
N VAL A 10 -25.90 -39.77 26.88
CA VAL A 10 -26.43 -38.42 27.15
C VAL A 10 -25.40 -37.55 27.88
N LEU A 11 -24.59 -38.13 28.78
CA LEU A 11 -23.53 -37.42 29.49
C LEU A 11 -22.38 -36.98 28.56
N LEU A 12 -22.06 -37.79 27.53
CA LEU A 12 -21.01 -37.48 26.56
C LEU A 12 -21.41 -36.35 25.59
N CYS A 13 -22.69 -36.24 25.23
CA CYS A 13 -23.19 -35.15 24.40
C CYS A 13 -23.22 -33.79 25.13
N ALA A 14 -23.41 -33.78 26.46
CA ALA A 14 -23.43 -32.55 27.25
C ALA A 14 -22.04 -31.90 27.41
N LEU A 15 -20.96 -32.68 27.32
CA LEU A 15 -19.57 -32.20 27.45
C LEU A 15 -19.00 -31.62 26.15
N LEU A 16 -19.66 -31.80 25.01
CA LEU A 16 -19.24 -31.26 23.70
C LEU A 16 -19.95 -29.96 23.31
N ALA A 17 -20.87 -29.47 24.14
CA ALA A 17 -21.52 -28.18 23.95
C ALA A 17 -20.69 -27.05 24.57
N THR A 18 -19.44 -26.88 24.13
CA THR A 18 -18.76 -25.59 24.34
C THR A 18 -19.44 -24.57 23.44
N PRO A 19 -19.96 -23.44 23.95
CA PRO A 19 -20.39 -22.37 23.06
C PRO A 19 -19.15 -21.89 22.32
N SER A 20 -19.09 -22.18 21.02
CA SER A 20 -18.16 -21.53 20.11
C SER A 20 -18.40 -20.04 20.22
N MET A 21 -17.59 -19.35 21.02
CA MET A 21 -17.57 -17.90 21.04
C MET A 21 -17.17 -17.47 19.63
N PHE A 22 -18.15 -17.07 18.84
CA PHE A 22 -17.89 -16.31 17.64
C PHE A 22 -17.17 -15.05 18.10
N SER A 23 -15.85 -15.02 17.91
CA SER A 23 -15.08 -13.79 18.00
C SER A 23 -15.56 -12.91 16.85
N GLN A 24 -16.60 -12.11 17.12
CA GLN A 24 -17.01 -11.05 16.23
C GLN A 24 -15.91 -10.00 16.34
N SER A 25 -14.90 -10.11 15.47
CA SER A 25 -13.95 -9.04 15.24
C SER A 25 -14.75 -7.77 15.01
N ASN A 26 -14.64 -6.82 15.95
CA ASN A 26 -15.14 -5.47 15.78
C ASN A 26 -14.29 -4.80 14.69
N ASN A 27 -14.51 -5.18 13.44
CA ASN A 27 -14.21 -4.34 12.29
C ASN A 27 -15.21 -3.19 12.36
N SER A 28 -14.96 -2.25 13.27
CA SER A 28 -15.47 -0.90 13.17
C SER A 28 -15.02 -0.39 11.80
N SER A 29 -15.87 -0.53 10.78
CA SER A 29 -15.58 -0.01 9.46
C SER A 29 -15.53 1.50 9.60
N ARG A 30 -14.35 2.05 9.89
CA ARG A 30 -14.15 3.49 9.89
C ARG A 30 -14.56 3.94 8.50
N LYS A 31 -15.65 4.70 8.40
CA LYS A 31 -16.13 5.23 7.13
C LYS A 31 -14.95 5.96 6.48
N GLN A 32 -14.49 5.46 5.33
CA GLN A 32 -13.38 6.08 4.61
C GLN A 32 -13.81 7.50 4.24
N LYS A 33 -13.01 8.48 4.66
CA LYS A 33 -13.22 9.86 4.23
C LYS A 33 -12.98 9.94 2.72
N THR A 34 -13.70 10.80 2.02
CA THR A 34 -13.53 10.96 0.56
C THR A 34 -12.11 11.42 0.22
N VAL A 35 -11.57 10.95 -0.91
CA VAL A 35 -10.27 11.43 -1.41
C VAL A 35 -10.42 12.86 -1.92
N VAL A 36 -9.57 13.76 -1.42
CA VAL A 36 -9.53 15.16 -1.86
C VAL A 36 -8.33 15.34 -2.79
N TYR A 37 -8.62 15.71 -4.05
CA TYR A 37 -7.59 15.97 -5.06
C TYR A 37 -7.27 17.47 -5.13
N ASN A 38 -5.99 17.79 -5.23
CA ASN A 38 -5.55 19.15 -5.49
C ASN A 38 -5.88 19.54 -6.95
N ALA A 39 -6.07 20.84 -7.20
CA ALA A 39 -6.40 21.35 -8.54
C ALA A 39 -5.35 20.97 -9.59
N ASN A 40 -4.07 20.84 -9.22
CA ASN A 40 -3.01 20.45 -10.14
C ASN A 40 -3.22 19.08 -10.79
N VAL A 41 -4.05 18.18 -10.25
CA VAL A 41 -4.28 16.83 -10.79
C VAL A 41 -5.05 16.86 -12.13
N SER A 42 -5.84 17.90 -12.39
CA SER A 42 -6.55 18.04 -13.68
C SER A 42 -5.61 18.39 -14.84
N ASN A 43 -4.41 18.92 -14.55
CA ASN A 43 -3.44 19.27 -15.59
C ASN A 43 -2.96 18.00 -16.34
N PRO A 44 -2.61 18.11 -17.64
CA PRO A 44 -1.97 17.03 -18.40
C PRO A 44 -0.73 16.46 -17.71
N LEU A 45 -0.35 15.23 -18.05
CA LEU A 45 0.93 14.67 -17.62
C LEU A 45 2.09 15.47 -18.23
N THR A 46 3.13 15.70 -17.44
CA THR A 46 4.41 16.14 -17.98
C THR A 46 5.13 14.97 -18.64
N SER A 47 6.12 15.25 -19.49
CA SER A 47 6.93 14.20 -20.12
C SER A 47 7.67 13.34 -19.09
N SER A 48 8.11 13.95 -17.97
CA SER A 48 8.77 13.23 -16.88
C SER A 48 7.80 12.25 -16.21
N GLU A 49 6.60 12.71 -15.85
CA GLU A 49 5.59 11.83 -15.22
C GLU A 49 5.16 10.69 -16.16
N LEU A 50 5.03 10.96 -17.46
CA LEU A 50 4.74 9.92 -18.45
C LEU A 50 5.89 8.90 -18.55
N ALA A 51 7.15 9.35 -18.46
CA ALA A 51 8.30 8.44 -18.43
C ALA A 51 8.27 7.54 -17.19
N LEU A 52 7.97 8.08 -16.00
CA LEU A 52 7.83 7.29 -14.77
C LEU A 52 6.73 6.22 -14.88
N ILE A 53 5.61 6.55 -15.52
CA ILE A 53 4.53 5.60 -15.77
C ILE A 53 4.98 4.54 -16.79
N ASN A 54 5.59 4.95 -17.90
CA ASN A 54 6.05 4.02 -18.94
C ASN A 54 7.13 3.06 -18.44
N GLU A 55 8.00 3.47 -17.51
CA GLU A 55 8.99 2.58 -16.91
C GLU A 55 8.35 1.38 -16.20
N VAL A 56 7.22 1.60 -15.51
CA VAL A 56 6.55 0.56 -14.71
C VAL A 56 5.52 -0.24 -15.50
N TYR A 57 4.80 0.41 -16.42
CA TYR A 57 3.71 -0.23 -17.16
C TYR A 57 4.11 -0.65 -18.59
N GLY A 58 5.19 -0.11 -19.15
CA GLY A 58 5.67 -0.43 -20.50
C GLY A 58 4.58 -0.34 -21.57
N ASN A 59 4.42 -1.40 -22.35
CA ASN A 59 3.40 -1.50 -23.39
C ASN A 59 1.96 -1.51 -22.85
N LYS A 60 1.78 -1.70 -21.53
CA LYS A 60 0.49 -1.73 -20.85
C LYS A 60 0.06 -0.38 -20.28
N THR A 61 0.82 0.69 -20.50
CA THR A 61 0.51 2.05 -20.01
C THR A 61 -0.89 2.54 -20.42
N ASN A 62 -1.27 2.39 -21.69
CA ASN A 62 -2.58 2.85 -22.15
C ASN A 62 -3.72 2.10 -21.44
N GLU A 63 -3.75 0.78 -21.59
CA GLU A 63 -4.77 -0.12 -21.05
C GLU A 63 -4.92 -0.01 -19.52
N ASN A 64 -3.82 0.20 -18.79
CA ASN A 64 -3.82 0.16 -17.32
C ASN A 64 -3.76 1.52 -16.64
N VAL A 65 -3.46 2.59 -17.36
CA VAL A 65 -3.36 3.94 -16.78
C VAL A 65 -4.09 4.97 -17.62
N LEU A 66 -3.68 5.20 -18.87
CA LEU A 66 -4.12 6.38 -19.63
C LEU A 66 -5.60 6.29 -20.05
N ASP A 67 -6.07 5.09 -20.40
CA ASP A 67 -7.46 4.85 -20.80
C ASP A 67 -8.42 4.76 -19.61
N LYS A 68 -7.90 4.87 -18.38
CA LYS A 68 -8.65 4.76 -17.12
C LYS A 68 -8.59 6.10 -16.38
N PRO A 69 -9.54 7.04 -16.61
CA PRO A 69 -9.46 8.41 -16.11
C PRO A 69 -9.25 8.53 -14.60
N GLN A 70 -9.94 7.70 -13.82
CA GLN A 70 -9.79 7.69 -12.36
C GLN A 70 -8.41 7.17 -11.93
N ARG A 71 -7.89 6.12 -12.59
CA ARG A 71 -6.55 5.58 -12.31
C ARG A 71 -5.47 6.60 -12.63
N LEU A 72 -5.58 7.27 -13.78
CA LEU A 72 -4.69 8.36 -14.16
C LEU A 72 -4.73 9.51 -13.15
N LYS A 73 -5.93 9.87 -12.67
CA LYS A 73 -6.11 10.89 -11.63
C LYS A 73 -5.42 10.49 -10.32
N ASP A 74 -5.53 9.23 -9.92
CA ASP A 74 -4.89 8.71 -8.70
C ASP A 74 -3.37 8.71 -8.79
N ILE A 75 -2.82 8.24 -9.92
CA ILE A 75 -1.37 8.25 -10.16
C ILE A 75 -0.83 9.68 -10.16
N LYS A 76 -1.50 10.62 -10.84
CA LYS A 76 -1.13 12.03 -10.79
C LYS A 76 -1.13 12.58 -9.36
N ASN A 77 -2.12 12.18 -8.55
CA ASN A 77 -2.15 12.60 -7.15
C ASN A 77 -0.98 12.00 -6.34
N ILE A 78 -0.63 10.74 -6.59
CA ILE A 78 0.53 10.08 -5.97
C ILE A 78 1.81 10.88 -6.28
N LEU A 79 2.09 11.08 -7.57
CA LEU A 79 3.32 11.72 -8.05
C LEU A 79 3.43 13.19 -7.62
N ARG A 80 2.34 13.96 -7.66
CA ARG A 80 2.37 15.41 -7.45
C ARG A 80 2.23 15.84 -5.99
N ASN A 81 1.45 15.08 -5.20
CA ASN A 81 0.95 15.60 -3.93
C ASN A 81 1.21 14.68 -2.73
N ARG A 82 1.46 13.38 -2.94
CA ARG A 82 1.46 12.40 -1.84
C ARG A 82 2.84 11.84 -1.51
N VAL A 83 3.71 11.67 -2.50
CA VAL A 83 5.08 11.23 -2.29
C VAL A 83 5.93 12.43 -1.91
N GLU A 84 6.61 12.35 -0.78
CA GLU A 84 7.56 13.35 -0.32
C GLU A 84 8.85 12.66 0.09
N ILE A 85 9.98 13.13 -0.44
CA ILE A 85 11.31 12.61 -0.11
C ILE A 85 11.97 13.62 0.83
N LYS A 86 12.42 13.16 2.01
CA LYS A 86 13.07 14.00 3.01
C LYS A 86 14.45 13.49 3.35
N ASN A 87 15.42 14.39 3.39
CA ASN A 87 16.72 14.11 4.01
C ASN A 87 16.63 14.43 5.52
N ILE A 88 16.84 13.43 6.37
CA ILE A 88 16.81 13.54 7.83
C ILE A 88 18.18 13.10 8.37
N PRO A 89 19.17 14.00 8.42
CA PRO A 89 20.56 13.63 8.74
C PRO A 89 20.78 13.32 10.23
N ASN A 90 20.01 13.93 11.12
CA ASN A 90 20.12 13.71 12.55
C ASN A 90 19.51 12.36 12.92
N GLN A 91 20.32 11.45 13.47
CA GLN A 91 19.88 10.11 13.83
C GLN A 91 18.77 10.11 14.90
N SER A 92 18.73 11.10 15.80
CA SER A 92 17.66 11.25 16.81
C SER A 92 16.28 11.51 16.20
N ASP A 93 16.24 12.11 15.00
CA ASP A 93 15.00 12.46 14.30
C ASP A 93 14.53 11.33 13.37
N GLN A 94 15.37 10.32 13.17
CA GLN A 94 15.08 9.16 12.33
C GLN A 94 14.17 8.18 13.06
N LYS A 95 12.96 8.01 12.53
CA LYS A 95 11.98 7.06 13.06
C LYS A 95 12.19 5.67 12.46
N PRO A 96 12.14 4.59 13.26
CA PRO A 96 12.12 3.23 12.74
C PRO A 96 10.97 3.03 11.75
N CYS A 97 11.28 2.46 10.60
CA CYS A 97 10.32 2.13 9.56
C CYS A 97 10.92 1.10 8.59
N THR A 98 10.08 0.54 7.73
CA THR A 98 10.45 -0.43 6.69
C THR A 98 11.50 0.16 5.75
N LEU A 99 12.49 -0.65 5.39
CA LEU A 99 13.51 -0.28 4.42
C LEU A 99 12.93 -0.30 3.00
N LEU A 100 13.46 0.51 2.10
CA LEU A 100 13.02 0.53 0.71
C LEU A 100 13.31 -0.80 0.03
N SER A 101 14.43 -1.44 0.33
CA SER A 101 14.81 -2.78 -0.16
C SER A 101 13.81 -3.88 0.23
N GLU A 102 13.11 -3.72 1.36
CA GLU A 102 12.09 -4.67 1.84
C GLU A 102 10.75 -4.50 1.10
N VAL A 103 10.52 -3.36 0.44
CA VAL A 103 9.30 -3.13 -0.34
C VAL A 103 9.45 -3.82 -1.70
N PRO A 104 8.60 -4.79 -2.08
CA PRO A 104 8.72 -5.45 -3.38
C PRO A 104 8.51 -4.50 -4.55
N LEU A 105 9.02 -4.87 -5.73
CA LEU A 105 8.80 -4.11 -6.96
C LEU A 105 7.42 -4.41 -7.57
N MET A 106 6.89 -3.43 -8.32
CA MET A 106 5.68 -3.54 -9.14
C MET A 106 6.05 -4.06 -10.53
N ASP A 107 6.56 -5.29 -10.60
CA ASP A 107 7.07 -5.93 -11.82
C ASP A 107 5.99 -6.64 -12.66
N TYR A 108 4.71 -6.50 -12.30
CA TYR A 108 3.58 -7.19 -12.95
C TYR A 108 3.41 -6.93 -14.46
N TYR A 109 3.98 -5.84 -14.98
CA TYR A 109 3.87 -5.47 -16.40
C TYR A 109 5.21 -5.48 -17.14
N VAL A 110 6.32 -5.43 -16.39
CA VAL A 110 7.69 -5.32 -16.92
C VAL A 110 8.56 -6.25 -16.08
N ASP A 111 8.81 -7.45 -16.60
CA ASP A 111 9.45 -8.57 -15.86
C ASP A 111 10.88 -8.27 -15.41
N ASN A 112 11.58 -7.34 -16.06
CA ASN A 112 12.95 -6.96 -15.74
C ASN A 112 13.05 -5.62 -15.02
N LEU A 113 11.97 -5.13 -14.39
CA LEU A 113 12.01 -3.91 -13.58
C LEU A 113 13.06 -4.05 -12.47
N GLN A 114 14.01 -3.11 -12.41
CA GLN A 114 15.10 -3.13 -11.43
C GLN A 114 15.00 -1.96 -10.46
N ARG A 115 15.50 -2.14 -9.23
CA ARG A 115 15.75 -1.02 -8.31
C ARG A 115 16.82 -0.09 -8.88
N ASP A 116 16.78 1.16 -8.46
CA ASP A 116 17.83 2.10 -8.82
C ASP A 116 19.13 1.69 -8.12
N ILE A 117 20.23 1.58 -8.88
CA ILE A 117 21.54 1.19 -8.33
C ILE A 117 21.98 2.21 -7.27
N ASN A 118 21.75 3.49 -7.55
CA ASN A 118 22.01 4.59 -6.65
C ASN A 118 20.72 5.38 -6.47
N PHE A 119 20.27 5.53 -5.23
CA PHE A 119 19.11 6.37 -4.94
C PHE A 119 19.43 7.84 -5.24
N ASN A 120 18.58 8.48 -6.03
CA ASN A 120 18.62 9.92 -6.27
C ASN A 120 17.21 10.49 -6.07
N PRO A 121 17.02 11.43 -5.12
CA PRO A 121 15.71 11.97 -4.81
C PRO A 121 15.06 12.73 -5.99
N GLU A 122 15.86 13.27 -6.91
CA GLU A 122 15.36 14.12 -8.01
C GLU A 122 14.75 13.31 -9.18
N ASN A 123 15.09 12.03 -9.30
CA ASN A 123 14.59 11.16 -10.37
C ASN A 123 13.95 9.88 -9.86
N PHE A 124 13.73 9.76 -8.55
CA PHE A 124 13.13 8.60 -7.94
C PHE A 124 11.73 8.33 -8.51
N ASN A 125 11.51 7.11 -8.99
CA ASN A 125 10.20 6.67 -9.44
C ASN A 125 9.46 5.89 -8.33
N PRO A 126 8.50 6.52 -7.61
CA PRO A 126 7.78 5.84 -6.55
C PRO A 126 6.86 4.72 -7.06
N LEU A 127 6.50 4.71 -8.34
CA LEU A 127 5.59 3.70 -8.90
C LEU A 127 6.25 2.33 -9.06
N LYS A 128 7.59 2.26 -9.02
CA LYS A 128 8.34 1.01 -9.12
C LYS A 128 8.11 0.07 -7.95
N TYR A 129 7.63 0.59 -6.81
CA TYR A 129 7.54 -0.14 -5.55
C TYR A 129 6.08 -0.37 -5.17
N LEU A 130 5.79 -1.53 -4.58
CA LEU A 130 4.48 -1.87 -4.01
C LEU A 130 4.26 -1.15 -2.67
N PHE A 131 4.33 0.18 -2.67
CA PHE A 131 4.00 0.97 -1.50
C PHE A 131 2.51 0.84 -1.17
N ASN A 132 2.21 0.97 0.13
CA ASN A 132 0.85 1.07 0.63
C ASN A 132 0.22 2.43 0.29
N PHE A 133 -0.04 2.70 -1.00
CA PHE A 133 -0.64 3.97 -1.44
C PHE A 133 -2.11 4.12 -1.04
N TYR A 134 -2.84 3.02 -0.84
CA TYR A 134 -4.30 3.06 -0.62
C TYR A 134 -4.71 2.65 0.79
N SER A 135 -3.74 2.41 1.68
CA SER A 135 -3.97 2.13 3.08
C SER A 135 -4.37 3.40 3.86
N TYR A 136 -4.84 3.18 5.08
CA TYR A 136 -5.16 4.26 5.99
C TYR A 136 -3.91 4.92 6.58
N GLY A 137 -3.90 6.25 6.57
CA GLY A 137 -2.83 7.02 7.19
C GLY A 137 -1.65 7.26 6.25
N SER A 138 -0.60 7.88 6.81
CA SER A 138 0.64 8.12 6.09
C SER A 138 1.63 7.00 6.39
N HIS A 139 2.39 6.59 5.37
CA HIS A 139 3.44 5.59 5.49
C HIS A 139 4.80 6.22 5.26
N MET A 140 5.83 5.64 5.85
CA MET A 140 7.20 6.10 5.74
C MET A 140 8.10 4.90 5.51
N TYR A 141 9.06 5.08 4.61
CA TYR A 141 10.04 4.06 4.23
C TYR A 141 11.42 4.71 4.25
N ARG A 142 12.42 3.99 4.77
CA ARG A 142 13.80 4.47 4.81
C ARG A 142 14.54 3.95 3.60
N VAL A 143 15.22 4.83 2.88
CA VAL A 143 16.14 4.43 1.81
C VAL A 143 17.39 3.83 2.45
N ASP A 144 17.70 2.59 2.08
CA ASP A 144 18.82 1.81 2.59
C ASP A 144 20.12 2.59 2.58
N ASN A 145 20.87 2.51 3.69
CA ASN A 145 22.20 3.11 3.85
C ASN A 145 22.27 4.63 3.59
N THR A 146 21.14 5.33 3.67
CA THR A 146 21.09 6.80 3.55
C THR A 146 20.30 7.44 4.70
N ASN A 147 20.24 8.77 4.66
CA ASN A 147 19.40 9.61 5.50
C ASN A 147 18.08 10.00 4.82
N TYR A 148 17.76 9.41 3.65
CA TYR A 148 16.53 9.72 2.93
C TYR A 148 15.35 8.86 3.39
N PHE A 149 14.20 9.50 3.52
CA PHE A 149 12.93 8.89 3.86
C PHE A 149 11.90 9.24 2.79
N ILE A 150 11.14 8.24 2.36
CA ILE A 150 10.02 8.37 1.45
C ILE A 150 8.75 8.36 2.29
N ILE A 151 8.01 9.46 2.28
CA ILE A 151 6.76 9.62 3.00
C ILE A 151 5.62 9.59 2.00
N ILE A 152 4.68 8.66 2.18
CA ILE A 152 3.46 8.54 1.41
C ILE A 152 2.32 9.10 2.25
N LYS A 153 1.84 10.30 1.91
CA LYS A 153 0.74 10.95 2.63
C LYS A 153 -0.58 10.22 2.40
N SER A 154 -1.44 10.16 3.41
CA SER A 154 -2.82 9.66 3.27
C SER A 154 -3.57 10.36 2.12
N GLN A 155 -4.35 9.61 1.34
CA GLN A 155 -5.30 10.17 0.38
C GLN A 155 -6.60 10.69 1.03
N HIS A 156 -6.88 10.20 2.23
CA HIS A 156 -8.06 10.55 3.03
C HIS A 156 -7.66 11.68 3.99
N LYS A 157 -8.36 12.82 3.89
CA LYS A 157 -8.19 13.98 4.79
C LYS A 157 -9.45 14.15 5.63
#